data_AF-A0A5E4HLJ7-F1
#
_entry.id   AF-A0A5E4HLJ7-F1
#
_cell.length_a   1.000
_cell.length_b   1.000
_cell.length_c   1.000
_cell.angle_alpha   90.00
_cell.angle_beta   90.00
_cell.angle_gamma   90.00
#
_symmetry.space_group_name_H-M   'P 1'
#
loop_
_entity.id
_entity.type
_entity.pdbx_description
1 polymer ?
#
loop_
_entity_poly.entity_id
_entity_poly.type
_entity_poly.pdbx_seq_one_letter_code
_entity_poly.pdbx_strand_id
1 'polypeptide(L)' 'MVVKNGSFVSTVESPDMVIDDGVVNFAITRLLKGLYGVSYKDIEREMGLLECVKQEVYRRLAAPYEDTKIKENGDVF' A
#
# COMPACT_ATOMS: atom_id res chain seq x y z
N MET A 1 22.37 0.09 -24.20
CA MET A 1 22.52 1.38 -24.92
C MET A 1 21.98 1.22 -26.34
N VAL A 2 20.89 1.90 -26.68
CA VAL A 2 20.41 2.01 -28.07
C VAL A 2 19.91 3.45 -28.28
N VAL A 3 20.35 4.10 -29.36
CA VAL A 3 19.89 5.44 -29.76
C VAL A 3 18.78 5.27 -30.82
N LYS A 4 17.63 5.92 -30.61
CA LYS A 4 16.64 6.16 -31.67
C LYS A 4 16.13 7.60 -31.60
N ASN A 5 16.16 8.27 -32.76
CA ASN A 5 15.44 9.52 -33.07
C ASN A 5 15.77 10.77 -32.22
N GLY A 6 17.05 11.08 -32.02
CA GLY A 6 17.52 12.45 -31.74
C GLY A 6 16.98 13.13 -30.48
N SER A 7 16.30 12.41 -29.60
CA SER A 7 15.75 12.93 -28.35
C SER A 7 16.43 12.21 -27.20
N PHE A 8 17.15 12.97 -26.37
CA PHE A 8 17.80 12.44 -25.17
C PHE A 8 16.72 12.16 -24.11
N VAL A 9 16.08 11.00 -24.19
CA VAL A 9 15.22 10.51 -23.11
C VAL A 9 16.13 9.68 -22.21
N SER A 10 16.64 10.30 -21.14
CA SER A 10 17.17 9.54 -20.02
C SER A 10 16.00 8.85 -19.35
N THR A 11 15.69 7.63 -19.76
CA THR A 11 14.89 6.72 -18.93
C THR A 11 15.77 6.38 -17.73
N VAL A 12 15.79 7.27 -16.74
CA VAL A 12 16.26 6.91 -15.41
C VAL A 12 15.22 5.92 -14.91
N GLU A 13 15.50 4.63 -15.06
CA GLU A 13 14.79 3.60 -14.30
C GLU A 13 15.00 3.98 -12.84
N SER A 14 13.95 4.50 -12.21
CA SER A 14 13.98 4.77 -10.78
C SER A 14 14.28 3.43 -10.11
N PRO A 15 15.32 3.34 -9.26
CA PRO A 15 15.61 2.09 -8.58
C PRO A 15 14.34 1.62 -7.88
N ASP A 16 13.99 0.34 -8.07
CA ASP A 16 12.83 -0.28 -7.41
C ASP A 16 12.90 0.09 -5.93
N MET A 17 11.97 0.96 -5.51
CA MET A 17 11.93 1.41 -4.13
C MET A 17 11.50 0.21 -3.30
N VAL A 18 12.46 -0.45 -2.68
CA VAL A 18 12.18 -1.48 -1.69
C VAL A 18 11.58 -0.77 -0.49
N ILE A 19 10.27 -0.94 -0.31
CA ILE A 19 9.56 -0.45 0.87
C ILE A 19 9.92 -1.40 2.01
N ASP A 20 10.59 -0.88 3.03
CA ASP A 20 10.80 -1.59 4.28
C ASP A 20 9.52 -1.53 5.11
N ASP A 21 8.83 -2.67 5.25
CA ASP A 21 7.59 -2.78 6.04
C ASP A 21 7.79 -2.35 7.50
N GLY A 22 9.00 -2.50 8.05
CA GLY A 22 9.35 -1.99 9.38
C GLY A 22 9.28 -0.47 9.46
N VAL A 23 9.73 0.23 8.42
CA VAL A 23 9.65 1.70 8.33
C VAL A 23 8.20 2.15 8.21
N VAL A 24 7.39 1.45 7.41
CA VAL A 24 5.95 1.75 7.25
C VAL A 24 5.21 1.54 8.58
N ASN A 25 5.44 0.41 9.24
CA ASN A 25 4.84 0.12 10.54
C ASN A 25 5.23 1.16 11.59
N PHE A 26 6.51 1.56 11.63
CA PHE A 26 6.97 2.61 12.53
C PHE A 26 6.28 3.95 12.24
N ALA A 27 6.15 4.34 10.96
CA ALA A 27 5.50 5.58 10.57
C ALA A 27 4.02 5.62 10.98
N ILE A 28 3.27 4.55 10.71
CA ILE A 28 1.87 4.41 11.14
C ILE A 28 1.77 4.48 12.67
N THR A 29 2.62 3.74 13.38
CA THR A 29 2.64 3.76 14.86
C THR A 29 2.90 5.16 15.41
N ARG A 30 3.86 5.90 14.83
CA ARG A 30 4.18 7.28 15.25
C ARG A 30 3.04 8.24 14.95
N LEU A 31 2.36 8.09 13.82
CA LEU A 31 1.17 8.87 13.48
C LEU A 31 0.06 8.65 14.52
N LEU A 32 -0.27 7.40 14.82
CA LEU A 32 -1.32 7.07 15.78
C LEU A 32 -1.00 7.58 17.19
N LYS A 33 0.25 7.40 17.65
CA LYS A 33 0.71 7.98 18.92
C LYS A 33 0.61 9.51 19.00
N GLY A 34 0.64 10.20 17.86
CA GLY A 34 0.46 11.66 17.80
C GLY A 34 -1.00 12.10 17.76
N LEU A 35 -1.93 11.20 17.42
CA LEU A 35 -3.36 11.50 17.25
C LEU A 35 -4.22 10.98 18.41
N TYR A 36 -3.76 9.96 19.13
CA TYR A 36 -4.53 9.26 20.16
C TYR A 36 -3.81 9.23 21.51
N GLY A 37 -4.58 9.21 22.59
CA GLY A 37 -4.07 9.03 23.96
C GLY A 37 -3.95 7.55 24.34
N VAL A 38 -3.48 7.29 25.57
CA VAL A 38 -3.40 5.91 26.11
C VAL A 38 -4.60 5.65 27.01
N SER A 39 -5.69 5.22 26.40
CA SER A 39 -6.89 4.75 27.09
C SER A 39 -7.53 3.61 26.29
N TYR A 40 -8.31 2.73 26.95
CA TYR A 40 -9.03 1.67 26.25
C TYR A 40 -9.91 2.22 25.12
N LYS A 41 -10.61 3.33 25.38
CA LYS A 41 -11.42 4.02 24.38
C LYS A 41 -10.61 4.46 23.16
N ASP A 42 -9.41 5.00 23.38
CA ASP A 42 -8.58 5.46 22.27
C ASP A 42 -7.98 4.29 21.49
N ILE A 43 -7.56 3.22 22.18
CA ILE A 43 -7.08 1.97 21.58
C ILE A 43 -8.17 1.33 20.70
N GLU A 44 -9.40 1.22 21.21
CA GLU A 44 -10.52 0.68 20.43
C GLU A 44 -10.81 1.53 19.18
N ARG A 45 -10.70 2.86 19.30
CA ARG A 45 -10.94 3.78 18.18
C ARG A 45 -9.86 3.70 17.11
N GLU A 46 -8.58 3.67 17.49
CA GLU A 46 -7.49 3.55 16.49
C GLU A 46 -7.53 2.20 15.78
N MET A 47 -7.79 1.11 16.51
CA MET A 47 -7.91 -0.22 15.92
C MET A 47 -9.10 -0.31 14.97
N GLY A 48 -10.25 0.26 15.37
CA GLY A 48 -11.42 0.33 14.49
C GLY A 48 -11.18 1.15 13.23
N LEU A 49 -10.45 2.27 13.32
CA LEU A 49 -10.08 3.07 12.16
C LEU A 49 -9.18 2.29 11.20
N LEU A 50 -8.14 1.63 11.71
CA LEU A 50 -7.23 0.82 10.89
C LEU A 50 -7.95 -0.32 10.19
N GLU A 51 -8.92 -0.97 10.86
CA GLU A 51 -9.74 -2.00 10.23
C GLU A 51 -10.53 -1.43 9.05
N CYS A 52 -11.19 -0.28 9.22
CA CYS A 52 -11.90 0.40 8.13
C CYS A 52 -10.97 0.74 6.95
N VAL A 53 -9.76 1.25 7.23
CA VAL A 53 -8.76 1.55 6.20
C VAL A 53 -8.36 0.30 5.44
N LYS A 54 -8.06 -0.80 6.15
CA LYS A 54 -7.72 -2.10 5.55
C LYS A 54 -8.84 -2.60 4.62
N GLN A 55 -10.09 -2.54 5.07
CA GLN A 55 -11.24 -2.97 4.28
C GLN A 55 -11.42 -2.12 3.01
N GLU A 56 -11.24 -0.80 3.08
CA GLU A 56 -11.35 0.06 1.90
C GLU A 56 -10.21 -0.22 0.90
N VAL A 57 -8.98 -0.42 1.38
CA VAL A 57 -7.85 -0.82 0.51
C VAL A 57 -8.15 -2.16 -0.16
N TYR A 58 -8.61 -3.16 0.59
CA TYR A 58 -8.94 -4.47 0.01
C TYR A 58 -10.01 -4.32 -1.08
N ARG A 59 -11.12 -3.64 -0.77
CA ARG A 59 -12.24 -3.47 -1.70
C ARG A 59 -11.89 -2.68 -2.95
N ARG A 60 -11.05 -1.64 -2.84
CA ARG A 60 -10.75 -0.74 -3.95
C ARG A 60 -9.52 -1.13 -4.75
N LEU A 61 -8.58 -1.84 -4.14
CA LEU A 61 -7.30 -2.19 -4.75
C LEU A 61 -7.16 -3.69 -4.97
N ALA A 62 -7.32 -4.50 -3.91
CA ALA A 62 -7.10 -5.94 -4.00
C ALA A 62 -8.19 -6.63 -4.85
N ALA A 63 -9.47 -6.35 -4.60
CA ALA A 63 -10.57 -6.99 -5.33
C ALA A 63 -10.49 -6.83 -6.87
N PRO A 64 -10.28 -5.62 -7.45
CA PRO A 64 -10.14 -5.50 -8.90
C PRO A 64 -8.90 -6.22 -9.47
N TYR A 65 -7.82 -6.29 -8.69
CA TYR A 65 -6.64 -7.06 -9.06
C TYR A 65 -6.94 -8.57 -9.05
N GLU A 66 -7.63 -9.06 -8.02
CA GLU A 66 -8.09 -10.45 -7.92
C GLU A 66 -9.03 -10.81 -9.07
N ASP A 67 -9.99 -9.95 -9.43
CA ASP A 67 -10.87 -10.13 -10.60
C ASP A 67 -10.06 -10.32 -11.90
N THR A 68 -8.93 -9.62 -12.01
CA THR A 68 -8.03 -9.76 -13.17
C THR A 68 -7.29 -11.10 -13.11
N LYS A 69 -6.80 -11.50 -11.94
CA LYS A 69 -6.10 -12.79 -11.75
C LYS A 69 -7.01 -14.00 -11.92
N ILE A 70 -8.30 -13.90 -11.57
CA ILE A 70 -9.29 -14.95 -11.85
C ILE A 70 -9.41 -15.18 -13.36
N LYS A 71 -9.40 -14.11 -14.18
CA LYS A 71 -9.44 -14.24 -15.64
C LYS A 71 -8.15 -14.82 -16.23
N GLU A 72 -7.01 -14.47 -15.65
CA GLU A 72 -5.70 -14.92 -16.14
C GLU A 72 -5.39 -16.37 -15.76
N ASN A 73 -5.69 -16.75 -14.52
CA ASN A 73 -5.20 -17.99 -13.91
C ASN A 73 -6.32 -18.98 -13.53
N GLY A 74 -7.58 -18.60 -13.73
CA GLY A 74 -8.73 -19.30 -13.21
C GLY A 74 -9.09 -18.87 -11.79
N ASP A 75 -10.33 -19.15 -11.41
CA ASP A 75 -10.78 -18.95 -10.03
C ASP A 75 -10.18 -20.05 -9.13
N VAL A 76 -9.90 -19.68 -7.88
CA VAL A 76 -9.40 -20.61 -6.86
C VAL A 76 -10.57 -21.35 -6.19
N PHE A 77 -11.78 -20.79 -6.23
CA PHE A 77 -12.97 -21.31 -5.56
C PHE A 77 -13.92 -22.09 -6.48
#